data_AF-A0A6P0BDV9-F1
#
_entry.id   AF-A0A6P0BDV9-F1
#
_cell.length_a   1.000
_cell.length_b   1.000
_cell.length_c   1.000
_cell.angle_alpha   90.00
_cell.angle_beta   90.00
_cell.angle_gamma   90.00
#
_symmetry.space_group_name_H-M   'P 1'
#
loop_
_entity.id
_entity.type
_entity.pdbx_description
1 polymer ?
#
loop_
_entity_poly.entity_id
_entity_poly.type
_entity_poly.pdbx_seq_one_letter_code
_entity_poly.pdbx_strand_id
1 'polypeptide(L)'
;MFAGRYLWWMLMGIGIFMFAALSLDYITWLTIQLSGCGDMAGACEPALRLISGVLKPACIWTAIGVLFMATLLRLHALSLIWFWGPIVAIWFVASTPILLFLAGDPAALTQPATLAQLPVAFLFLAAFVTYLMFALEDGDVLPLAASVSLSLALRLTAVYGALAGVAFMPELSRIAGTLLDMPALSVVIALAQPYLRTVLTLGTGSMAPAYAVLAAFIAALAASLLPHAAAPQPSRSTIMLRRLRR
;
A
#
# COMPACT_ATOMS: atom_id res chain seq x y z
N MET A 1 8.45 -2.11 -17.58
CA MET A 1 9.49 -2.29 -16.55
C MET A 1 9.43 -3.74 -16.13
N PHE A 2 10.47 -4.53 -16.43
CA PHE A 2 10.51 -5.98 -16.14
C PHE A 2 10.22 -6.26 -14.66
N ALA A 3 9.54 -7.37 -14.37
CA ALA A 3 9.19 -7.77 -13.00
C ALA A 3 10.41 -7.75 -12.05
N GLY A 4 11.60 -8.11 -12.55
CA GLY A 4 12.86 -8.06 -11.81
C GLY A 4 13.29 -6.65 -11.37
N ARG A 5 13.06 -5.61 -12.20
CA ARG A 5 13.35 -4.22 -11.80
C ARG A 5 12.37 -3.75 -10.74
N TYR A 6 11.09 -4.11 -10.85
CA TYR A 6 10.09 -3.74 -9.85
C TYR A 6 10.42 -4.37 -8.48
N LEU A 7 10.73 -5.68 -8.46
CA LEU A 7 11.19 -6.39 -7.28
C LEU A 7 12.41 -5.72 -6.65
N TRP A 8 13.39 -5.31 -7.46
CA TRP A 8 14.58 -4.61 -6.97
C TRP A 8 14.25 -3.29 -6.26
N TRP A 9 13.40 -2.44 -6.85
CA TRP A 9 12.99 -1.18 -6.22
C TRP A 9 12.16 -1.39 -4.96
N MET A 10 11.30 -2.40 -4.94
CA MET A 10 10.54 -2.78 -3.74
C MET A 10 11.46 -3.25 -2.61
N LEU A 11 12.44 -4.10 -2.91
CA LEU A 11 13.44 -4.56 -1.94
C LEU A 11 14.29 -3.41 -1.42
N MET A 12 14.71 -2.49 -2.30
CA MET A 12 15.43 -1.28 -1.88
C MET A 12 14.59 -0.40 -0.96
N GLY A 13 13.32 -0.15 -1.30
CA GLY A 13 12.41 0.62 -0.45
C GLY A 13 12.21 -0.02 0.93
N ILE A 14 11.96 -1.34 0.98
CA ILE A 14 11.82 -2.09 2.23
C ILE A 14 13.14 -2.07 3.03
N GLY A 15 14.28 -2.22 2.36
CA GLY A 15 15.60 -2.19 2.98
C GLY A 15 15.92 -0.83 3.61
N ILE A 16 15.65 0.27 2.90
CA ILE A 16 15.81 1.64 3.44
C ILE A 16 14.88 1.83 4.64
N PHE A 17 13.63 1.38 4.55
CA PHE A 17 12.67 1.47 5.65
C PHE A 17 13.16 0.72 6.89
N MET A 18 13.59 -0.54 6.75
CA MET A 18 14.11 -1.36 7.84
C MET A 18 15.40 -0.79 8.44
N PHE A 19 16.31 -0.30 7.59
CA PHE A 19 17.52 0.38 8.04
C PHE A 19 17.18 1.63 8.86
N ALA A 20 16.25 2.46 8.39
CA ALA A 20 15.83 3.66 9.09
C ALA A 20 15.09 3.37 10.40
N ALA A 21 14.25 2.35 10.41
CA ALA A 21 13.46 1.95 11.57
C ALA A 21 14.33 1.34 12.68
N LEU A 22 15.30 0.49 12.33
CA LEU A 22 16.07 -0.28 13.30
C LEU A 22 17.47 0.32 13.53
N SER A 23 18.23 0.55 12.46
CA SER A 23 19.65 0.88 12.57
C SER A 23 19.89 2.31 13.05
N LEU A 24 19.04 3.27 12.68
CA LEU A 24 19.22 4.66 13.13
C LEU A 24 19.05 4.83 14.63
N ASP A 25 18.22 4.02 15.30
CA ASP A 25 18.09 4.06 16.75
C ASP A 25 19.37 3.55 17.43
N TYR A 26 19.96 2.46 16.93
CA TYR A 26 21.26 1.97 17.40
C TYR A 26 22.38 2.96 17.13
N ILE A 27 22.41 3.59 15.96
CA ILE A 27 23.39 4.63 15.62
C ILE A 27 23.23 5.83 16.57
N THR A 28 22.00 6.26 16.85
CA THR A 28 21.72 7.36 17.78
C THR A 28 22.24 7.01 19.17
N TRP A 29 21.93 5.81 19.67
CA TRP A 29 22.43 5.31 20.96
C TRP A 29 23.97 5.25 21.02
N LEU A 30 24.61 4.68 20.00
CA LEU A 30 26.07 4.59 19.91
C LEU A 30 26.72 5.99 19.89
N THR A 31 26.13 6.92 19.15
CA THR A 31 26.61 8.31 19.06
C THR A 31 26.57 9.00 20.42
N ILE A 32 25.52 8.78 21.22
CA ILE A 32 25.41 9.32 22.58
C ILE A 32 26.50 8.75 23.48
N GLN A 33 26.77 7.44 23.39
CA GLN A 33 27.80 6.78 24.22
C GLN A 33 29.21 7.22 23.84
N LEU A 34 29.53 7.32 22.55
CA LEU A 34 30.86 7.70 22.07
C LEU A 34 31.18 9.19 22.29
N SER A 35 30.17 10.06 22.28
CA SER A 35 30.35 11.50 22.48
C SER A 35 30.48 11.90 23.96
N GLY A 36 30.29 10.97 24.92
CA GLY A 36 30.30 11.26 26.36
C GLY A 36 29.22 12.24 26.79
N CYS A 37 28.26 12.47 25.90
CA CYS A 37 27.32 13.56 25.99
C CYS A 37 26.19 13.27 27.00
N GLY A 38 25.97 11.99 27.33
CA GLY A 38 25.00 11.56 28.33
C GLY A 38 25.26 12.10 29.74
N ASP A 39 26.50 12.53 30.03
CA ASP A 39 26.90 13.04 31.34
C ASP A 39 26.63 14.54 31.53
N MET A 40 26.26 15.26 30.46
CA MET A 40 26.00 16.71 30.47
C MET A 40 24.58 17.00 29.98
N ALA A 41 23.73 17.51 30.89
CA ALA A 41 22.32 17.78 30.60
C ALA A 41 22.16 18.72 29.39
N GLY A 42 21.45 18.27 28.36
CA GLY A 42 21.14 19.05 27.16
C GLY A 42 22.23 19.10 26.08
N ALA A 43 23.43 18.55 26.32
CA ALA A 43 24.49 18.53 25.33
C ALA A 43 24.13 17.67 24.09
N CYS A 44 23.22 16.70 24.25
CA CYS A 44 22.89 15.73 23.19
C CYS A 44 21.70 16.18 22.35
N GLU A 45 21.00 17.22 22.79
CA GLU A 45 19.84 17.80 22.11
C GLU A 45 20.09 18.05 20.60
N PRO A 46 21.21 18.65 20.15
CA PRO A 46 21.42 18.89 18.72
C PRO A 46 21.64 17.60 17.92
N ALA A 47 22.34 16.61 18.49
CA ALA A 47 22.57 15.32 17.83
C ALA A 47 21.29 14.48 17.75
N LEU A 48 20.52 14.43 18.85
CA LEU A 48 19.20 13.79 18.90
C LEU A 48 18.21 14.44 17.92
N ARG A 49 18.17 15.78 17.87
CA ARG A 49 17.29 16.51 16.95
C ARG A 49 17.65 16.27 15.49
N LEU A 50 18.94 16.17 15.16
CA LEU A 50 19.39 15.87 13.80
C LEU A 50 19.04 14.43 13.39
N ILE A 51 19.41 13.44 14.20
CA ILE A 51 19.27 12.03 13.82
C ILE A 51 17.82 11.57 13.96
N SER A 52 17.21 11.74 15.13
CA SER A 52 15.85 11.28 15.41
C SER A 52 14.79 12.24 14.86
N GLY A 53 15.07 13.55 14.85
CA GLY A 53 14.11 14.57 14.42
C GLY A 53 14.10 14.86 12.92
N VAL A 54 15.19 14.62 12.20
CA VAL A 54 15.30 14.94 10.76
C VAL A 54 15.68 13.73 9.92
N LEU A 55 16.79 13.07 10.23
CA LEU A 55 17.32 12.00 9.39
C LEU A 55 16.40 10.77 9.36
N LYS A 56 15.97 10.28 10.53
CA LYS A 56 15.04 9.15 10.64
C LYS A 56 13.73 9.39 9.89
N PRO A 57 12.96 10.48 10.14
CA PRO A 57 11.74 10.72 9.38
C PRO A 57 12.00 10.94 7.89
N ALA A 58 13.10 11.60 7.50
CA ALA A 58 13.45 11.76 6.09
C ALA A 58 13.67 10.41 5.40
N CYS A 59 14.42 9.49 5.99
CA CYS A 59 14.64 8.14 5.45
C CYS A 59 13.35 7.32 5.38
N ILE A 60 12.46 7.45 6.37
CA ILE A 60 11.16 6.77 6.35
C ILE A 60 10.29 7.30 5.22
N TRP A 61 10.18 8.62 5.08
CA TRP A 61 9.40 9.25 4.00
C TRP A 61 9.95 8.94 2.61
N THR A 62 11.28 8.91 2.44
CA THR A 62 11.88 8.51 1.16
C THR A 62 11.61 7.04 0.85
N ALA A 63 11.69 6.14 1.84
CA ALA A 63 11.34 4.74 1.65
C ALA A 63 9.88 4.56 1.23
N ILE A 64 8.94 5.22 1.92
CA ILE A 64 7.51 5.21 1.57
C ILE A 64 7.31 5.76 0.14
N GLY A 65 7.98 6.87 -0.19
CA GLY A 65 7.94 7.48 -1.52
C GLY A 65 8.46 6.54 -2.61
N VAL A 66 9.56 5.84 -2.38
CA VAL A 66 10.12 4.85 -3.33
C VAL A 66 9.14 3.70 -3.54
N LEU A 67 8.54 3.14 -2.47
CA LEU A 67 7.54 2.06 -2.58
C LEU A 67 6.31 2.50 -3.37
N PHE A 68 5.82 3.72 -3.11
CA PHE A 68 4.69 4.30 -3.81
C PHE A 68 5.00 4.50 -5.30
N MET A 69 6.13 5.15 -5.61
CA MET A 69 6.54 5.44 -6.99
C MET A 69 6.83 4.17 -7.78
N ALA A 70 7.47 3.16 -7.18
CA ALA A 70 7.69 1.87 -7.82
C ALA A 70 6.36 1.19 -8.18
N THR A 71 5.38 1.25 -7.28
CA THR A 71 4.04 0.68 -7.50
C THR A 71 3.30 1.42 -8.61
N LEU A 72 3.31 2.75 -8.63
CA LEU A 72 2.72 3.54 -9.71
C LEU A 72 3.38 3.28 -11.06
N LEU A 73 4.71 3.17 -11.09
CA LEU A 73 5.45 2.90 -12.31
C LEU A 73 5.12 1.51 -12.86
N ARG A 74 4.95 0.51 -11.98
CA ARG A 74 4.47 -0.83 -12.36
C ARG A 74 3.06 -0.77 -12.93
N LEU A 75 2.15 -0.03 -12.29
CA LEU A 75 0.78 0.15 -12.78
C LEU A 75 0.72 0.87 -14.14
N HIS A 76 1.56 1.89 -14.33
CA HIS A 76 1.71 2.59 -15.60
C HIS A 76 2.22 1.66 -16.69
N ALA A 77 3.25 0.86 -16.39
CA ALA A 77 3.80 -0.11 -17.33
C ALA A 77 2.77 -1.18 -17.76
N LEU A 78 1.82 -1.52 -16.89
CA LEU A 78 0.74 -2.44 -17.21
C LEU A 78 -0.47 -1.75 -17.86
N SER A 79 -0.49 -0.41 -17.99
CA SER A 79 -1.62 0.42 -18.44
C SER A 79 -2.85 0.43 -17.52
N LEU A 80 -2.71 0.01 -16.25
CA LEU A 80 -3.79 -0.03 -15.26
C LEU A 80 -3.86 1.23 -14.37
N ILE A 81 -2.98 2.21 -14.58
CA ILE A 81 -2.81 3.37 -13.69
C ILE A 81 -4.07 4.21 -13.51
N TRP A 82 -4.94 4.30 -14.51
CA TRP A 82 -6.09 5.20 -14.46
C TRP A 82 -7.12 4.81 -13.39
N PHE A 83 -7.38 3.51 -13.23
CA PHE A 83 -8.28 3.00 -12.19
C PHE A 83 -7.55 2.65 -10.89
N TRP A 84 -6.41 1.96 -11.00
CA TRP A 84 -5.71 1.43 -9.83
C TRP A 84 -4.80 2.45 -9.15
N GLY A 85 -4.33 3.49 -9.87
CA GLY A 85 -3.48 4.54 -9.31
C GLY A 85 -4.15 5.28 -8.14
N PRO A 86 -5.37 5.83 -8.31
CA PRO A 86 -6.10 6.49 -7.22
C PRO A 86 -6.39 5.57 -6.03
N ILE A 87 -6.78 4.32 -6.30
CA ILE A 87 -7.07 3.32 -5.26
C ILE A 87 -5.82 3.03 -4.43
N VAL A 88 -4.69 2.76 -5.09
CA VAL A 88 -3.42 2.48 -4.43
C VAL A 88 -2.93 3.71 -3.66
N ALA A 89 -3.11 4.93 -4.18
CA ALA A 89 -2.80 6.15 -3.45
C ALA A 89 -3.59 6.26 -2.14
N ILE A 90 -4.90 5.98 -2.18
CA ILE A 90 -5.75 5.96 -0.98
C ILE A 90 -5.25 4.91 0.01
N TRP A 91 -4.92 3.70 -0.46
CA TRP A 91 -4.39 2.65 0.42
C TRP A 91 -3.04 3.01 1.03
N PHE A 92 -2.13 3.63 0.28
CA PHE A 92 -0.84 4.11 0.80
C PHE A 92 -1.02 5.18 1.87
N VAL A 93 -1.87 6.18 1.61
CA VAL A 93 -2.17 7.24 2.58
C VAL A 93 -2.80 6.66 3.85
N ALA A 94 -3.79 5.77 3.71
CA ALA A 94 -4.41 5.08 4.84
C ALA A 94 -3.45 4.16 5.61
N SER A 95 -2.39 3.66 4.95
CA SER A 95 -1.35 2.82 5.57
C SER A 95 -0.19 3.60 6.16
N THR A 96 -0.11 4.91 5.90
CA THR A 96 0.99 5.75 6.39
C THR A 96 1.12 5.72 7.93
N PRO A 97 0.03 5.79 8.73
CA PRO A 97 0.14 5.74 10.18
C PRO A 97 0.79 4.46 10.72
N ILE A 98 0.44 3.29 10.16
CA ILE A 98 1.03 2.01 10.61
C ILE A 98 2.49 1.87 10.16
N LEU A 99 2.84 2.41 8.99
CA LEU A 99 4.23 2.46 8.53
C LEU A 99 5.08 3.37 9.42
N LEU A 100 4.54 4.52 9.83
CA LEU A 100 5.20 5.40 10.79
C LEU A 100 5.28 4.76 12.19
N PHE A 101 4.25 4.03 12.62
CA PHE A 101 4.25 3.28 13.89
C PHE A 101 5.32 2.19 13.89
N LEU A 102 5.45 1.42 12.80
CA LEU A 102 6.50 0.40 12.64
C LEU A 102 7.91 0.98 12.64
N ALA A 103 8.06 2.22 12.20
CA ALA A 103 9.34 2.93 12.23
C ALA A 103 9.53 3.78 13.50
N GLY A 104 8.57 3.72 14.44
CA GLY A 104 8.57 4.43 15.70
C GLY A 104 9.48 3.78 16.74
N ASP A 105 9.04 3.81 18.00
CA ASP A 105 9.79 3.25 19.11
C ASP A 105 9.73 1.71 19.11
N PRO A 106 10.87 1.00 19.05
CA PRO A 106 10.91 -0.47 19.13
C PRO A 106 10.28 -1.02 20.42
N ALA A 107 10.24 -0.26 21.52
CA ALA A 107 9.56 -0.67 22.74
C ALA A 107 8.03 -0.66 22.61
N ALA A 108 7.48 0.14 21.71
CA ALA A 108 6.05 0.20 21.42
C ALA A 108 5.58 -0.91 20.45
N LEU A 109 6.51 -1.57 19.76
CA LEU A 109 6.27 -2.69 18.83
C LEU A 109 5.96 -3.99 19.59
N THR A 110 4.85 -4.00 20.32
CA THR A 110 4.28 -5.23 20.88
C THR A 110 3.32 -5.86 19.87
N GLN A 111 3.32 -7.19 19.75
CA GLN A 111 2.39 -7.93 18.89
C GLN A 111 0.91 -7.50 19.07
N PRO A 112 0.37 -7.32 20.30
CA PRO A 112 -1.00 -6.85 20.47
C PRO A 112 -1.22 -5.41 19.96
N ALA A 113 -0.26 -4.50 20.16
CA ALA A 113 -0.37 -3.11 19.69
C ALA A 113 -0.37 -3.04 18.15
N THR A 114 0.50 -3.82 17.50
CA THR A 114 0.58 -3.87 16.04
C THR A 114 -0.72 -4.42 15.44
N LEU A 115 -1.29 -5.49 16.02
CA LEU A 115 -2.55 -6.06 15.54
C LEU A 115 -3.74 -5.12 15.77
N ALA A 116 -3.76 -4.38 16.88
CA ALA A 116 -4.81 -3.41 17.17
C ALA A 116 -4.80 -2.20 16.22
N GLN A 117 -3.62 -1.82 15.73
CA GLN A 117 -3.45 -0.66 14.84
C GLN A 117 -3.42 -1.02 13.35
N LEU A 118 -3.46 -2.30 13.00
CA LEU A 118 -3.31 -2.75 11.62
C LEU A 118 -4.52 -2.30 10.77
N PRO A 119 -4.35 -1.34 9.84
CA PRO A 119 -5.46 -0.84 9.05
C PRO A 119 -5.78 -1.87 7.97
N VAL A 120 -7.06 -2.13 7.76
CA VAL A 120 -7.52 -3.06 6.71
C VAL A 120 -6.99 -2.65 5.33
N ALA A 121 -6.88 -1.34 5.08
CA ALA A 121 -6.30 -0.80 3.84
C ALA A 121 -4.86 -1.26 3.58
N PHE A 122 -4.05 -1.47 4.63
CA PHE A 122 -2.70 -2.01 4.50
C PHE A 122 -2.71 -3.47 4.04
N LEU A 123 -3.69 -4.27 4.49
CA LEU A 123 -3.84 -5.65 4.04
C LEU A 123 -4.22 -5.73 2.55
N PHE A 124 -5.12 -4.85 2.09
CA PHE A 124 -5.44 -4.73 0.66
C PHE A 124 -4.21 -4.31 -0.15
N LEU A 125 -3.46 -3.31 0.34
CA LEU A 125 -2.24 -2.86 -0.29
C LEU A 125 -1.20 -3.98 -0.39
N ALA A 126 -0.94 -4.68 0.72
CA ALA A 126 0.03 -5.76 0.78
C ALA A 126 -0.35 -6.88 -0.20
N ALA A 127 -1.60 -7.34 -0.19
CA ALA A 127 -2.08 -8.36 -1.11
C ALA A 127 -1.92 -7.94 -2.58
N PHE A 128 -2.26 -6.69 -2.90
CA PHE A 128 -2.14 -6.16 -4.25
C PHE A 128 -0.69 -5.97 -4.70
N VAL A 129 0.18 -5.47 -3.83
CA VAL A 129 1.62 -5.37 -4.08
C VAL A 129 2.19 -6.75 -4.32
N THR A 130 1.89 -7.74 -3.47
CA THR A 130 2.33 -9.14 -3.66
C THR A 130 1.87 -9.68 -5.01
N TYR A 131 0.64 -9.40 -5.43
CA TYR A 131 0.15 -9.77 -6.75
C TYR A 131 0.99 -9.13 -7.88
N LEU A 132 1.35 -7.86 -7.76
CA LEU A 132 2.20 -7.17 -8.75
C LEU A 132 3.63 -7.71 -8.82
N MET A 133 4.11 -8.38 -7.77
CA MET A 133 5.43 -9.05 -7.73
C MET A 133 5.46 -10.30 -8.60
N PHE A 134 4.32 -10.96 -8.82
CA PHE A 134 4.28 -12.11 -9.71
C PHE A 134 4.63 -11.66 -11.15
N ALA A 135 5.36 -12.51 -11.87
CA ALA A 135 5.82 -12.22 -13.23
C ALA A 135 4.66 -12.40 -14.22
N LEU A 136 3.75 -11.41 -14.31
CA LEU A 136 2.66 -11.39 -15.29
C LEU A 136 3.13 -11.10 -16.74
N GLU A 137 4.41 -11.28 -17.05
CA GLU A 137 5.02 -10.89 -18.34
C GLU A 137 5.04 -12.04 -19.38
N ASP A 138 4.76 -13.29 -18.99
CA ASP A 138 4.84 -14.45 -19.90
C ASP A 138 3.52 -14.78 -20.64
N GLY A 139 2.44 -14.01 -20.43
CA GLY A 139 1.15 -14.23 -21.08
C GLY A 139 0.77 -13.11 -22.05
N ASP A 140 0.32 -13.46 -23.27
CA ASP A 140 -0.29 -12.56 -24.26
C ASP A 140 -1.62 -11.92 -23.79
N VAL A 141 -2.01 -12.13 -22.52
CA VAL A 141 -3.30 -11.72 -21.95
C VAL A 141 -3.04 -10.63 -20.93
N LEU A 142 -3.74 -9.49 -21.06
CA LEU A 142 -3.63 -8.38 -20.11
C LEU A 142 -3.88 -8.90 -18.68
N PRO A 143 -3.04 -8.54 -17.69
CA PRO A 143 -3.32 -8.87 -16.30
C PRO A 143 -4.69 -8.31 -15.90
N LEU A 144 -5.54 -9.14 -15.27
CA LEU A 144 -6.95 -8.87 -14.95
C LEU A 144 -7.95 -8.96 -16.12
N ALA A 145 -7.53 -9.37 -17.32
CA ALA A 145 -8.44 -9.74 -18.43
C ALA A 145 -8.90 -11.21 -18.33
N ALA A 146 -9.26 -11.61 -17.11
CA ALA A 146 -10.02 -12.83 -16.85
C ALA A 146 -11.49 -12.61 -17.30
N SER A 147 -12.43 -13.42 -16.81
CA SER A 147 -13.86 -13.19 -17.04
C SER A 147 -14.35 -11.81 -16.54
N VAL A 148 -15.32 -11.21 -17.24
CA VAL A 148 -15.93 -9.90 -16.90
C VAL A 148 -16.41 -9.85 -15.46
N SER A 149 -16.96 -10.97 -14.95
CA SER A 149 -17.42 -11.10 -13.56
C SER A 149 -16.28 -11.02 -12.55
N LEU A 150 -15.14 -11.66 -12.84
CA LEU A 150 -13.96 -11.63 -11.96
C LEU A 150 -13.33 -10.24 -11.89
N SER A 151 -13.20 -9.57 -13.05
CA SER A 151 -12.69 -8.20 -13.11
C SER A 151 -13.63 -7.23 -12.37
N LEU A 152 -14.95 -7.43 -12.46
CA LEU A 152 -15.92 -6.63 -11.72
C LEU A 152 -15.84 -6.87 -10.20
N ALA A 153 -15.74 -8.14 -9.78
CA ALA A 153 -15.55 -8.49 -8.38
C ALA A 153 -14.27 -7.86 -7.80
N LEU A 154 -13.14 -7.92 -8.52
CA LEU A 154 -11.89 -7.27 -8.13
C LEU A 154 -12.04 -5.75 -7.98
N ARG A 155 -12.72 -5.08 -8.92
CA ARG A 155 -12.94 -3.63 -8.86
C ARG A 155 -13.83 -3.25 -7.68
N LEU A 156 -14.92 -3.98 -7.44
CA LEU A 156 -15.84 -3.70 -6.34
C LEU A 156 -15.17 -3.91 -4.98
N THR A 157 -14.44 -5.00 -4.82
CA THR A 157 -13.70 -5.29 -3.58
C THR A 157 -12.57 -4.30 -3.35
N ALA A 158 -11.89 -3.84 -4.41
CA ALA A 158 -10.87 -2.80 -4.31
C ALA A 158 -11.46 -1.43 -3.92
N VAL A 159 -12.60 -1.05 -4.52
CA VAL A 159 -13.33 0.19 -4.17
C VAL A 159 -13.80 0.13 -2.71
N TYR A 160 -14.34 -1.01 -2.28
CA TYR A 160 -14.69 -1.22 -0.87
C TYR A 160 -13.46 -1.04 0.05
N GLY A 161 -12.31 -1.61 -0.31
CA GLY A 161 -11.07 -1.43 0.45
C GLY A 161 -10.61 0.03 0.51
N ALA A 162 -10.75 0.78 -0.58
CA ALA A 162 -10.44 2.21 -0.61
C ALA A 162 -11.39 3.03 0.28
N LEU A 163 -12.69 2.76 0.20
CA LEU A 163 -13.70 3.38 1.06
C LEU A 163 -13.46 3.04 2.53
N ALA A 164 -13.07 1.80 2.85
CA ALA A 164 -12.66 1.41 4.19
C ALA A 164 -11.43 2.18 4.66
N GLY A 165 -10.41 2.35 3.81
CA GLY A 165 -9.25 3.20 4.12
C GLY A 165 -9.64 4.63 4.46
N VAL A 166 -10.52 5.24 3.67
CA VAL A 166 -11.05 6.59 3.92
C VAL A 166 -11.87 6.67 5.21
N ALA A 167 -12.74 5.68 5.44
CA ALA A 167 -13.63 5.67 6.61
C ALA A 167 -12.86 5.51 7.91
N PHE A 168 -11.90 4.58 7.97
CA PHE A 168 -11.21 4.21 9.20
C PHE A 168 -9.95 5.04 9.50
N MET A 169 -9.53 5.94 8.60
CA MET A 169 -8.38 6.82 8.83
C MET A 169 -8.77 8.07 9.65
N PRO A 170 -8.40 8.16 10.95
CA PRO A 170 -8.82 9.27 11.81
C PRO A 170 -8.21 10.62 11.39
N GLU A 171 -6.98 10.61 10.86
CA GLU A 171 -6.26 11.83 10.48
C GLU A 171 -6.59 12.33 9.07
N LEU A 172 -7.47 11.64 8.32
CA LEU A 172 -7.77 12.01 6.95
C LEU A 172 -8.36 13.42 6.84
N SER A 173 -9.27 13.79 7.76
CA SER A 173 -9.89 15.11 7.81
C SER A 173 -8.85 16.21 8.01
N ARG A 174 -7.91 16.00 8.94
CA ARG A 174 -6.82 16.91 9.23
C ARG A 174 -5.89 17.05 8.03
N ILE A 175 -5.41 15.93 7.48
CA ILE A 175 -4.49 15.88 6.35
C ILE A 175 -5.12 16.59 5.14
N ALA A 176 -6.37 16.27 4.81
CA ALA A 176 -7.07 16.87 3.68
C ALA A 176 -7.30 18.38 3.88
N GLY A 177 -7.65 18.81 5.09
CA GLY A 177 -7.81 20.23 5.41
C GLY A 177 -6.51 21.02 5.29
N THR A 178 -5.39 20.46 5.75
CA THR A 178 -4.09 21.14 5.74
C THR A 178 -3.40 21.12 4.38
N LEU A 179 -3.53 20.04 3.61
CA LEU A 179 -2.86 19.93 2.30
C LEU A 179 -3.57 20.72 1.20
N LEU A 180 -4.91 20.82 1.26
CA LEU A 180 -5.70 21.53 0.25
C LEU A 180 -5.99 22.98 0.65
N ASP A 181 -5.53 23.42 1.82
CA ASP A 181 -5.81 24.75 2.42
C ASP A 181 -7.32 25.07 2.45
N MET A 182 -8.13 24.02 2.67
CA MET A 182 -9.59 24.06 2.62
C MET A 182 -10.19 23.52 3.93
N PRO A 183 -10.36 24.37 4.96
CA PRO A 183 -10.88 23.93 6.26
C PRO A 183 -12.31 23.37 6.17
N ALA A 184 -13.12 23.85 5.23
CA ALA A 184 -14.46 23.32 4.97
C ALA A 184 -14.44 21.83 4.56
N LEU A 185 -13.40 21.41 3.82
CA LEU A 185 -13.25 20.03 3.35
C LEU A 185 -12.95 19.08 4.52
N SER A 186 -12.18 19.53 5.51
CA SER A 186 -11.94 18.78 6.75
C SER A 186 -13.25 18.50 7.50
N VAL A 187 -14.13 19.50 7.61
CA VAL A 187 -15.44 19.37 8.28
C VAL A 187 -16.33 18.38 7.54
N VAL A 188 -16.43 18.49 6.21
CA VAL A 188 -17.24 17.57 5.40
C VAL A 188 -16.75 16.12 5.52
N ILE A 189 -15.43 15.90 5.47
CA ILE A 189 -14.84 14.57 5.64
C ILE A 189 -15.12 14.04 7.05
N ALA A 190 -14.91 14.84 8.09
CA ALA A 190 -15.14 14.43 9.47
C ALA A 190 -16.61 14.05 9.72
N LEU A 191 -17.55 14.72 9.05
CA LEU A 191 -18.98 14.39 9.11
C LEU A 191 -19.34 13.14 8.30
N ALA A 192 -18.70 12.92 7.14
CA ALA A 192 -19.00 11.79 6.26
C ALA A 192 -18.40 10.46 6.75
N GLN A 193 -17.23 10.50 7.41
CA GLN A 193 -16.53 9.31 7.91
C GLN A 193 -17.37 8.41 8.84
N PRO A 194 -18.09 8.90 9.86
CA PRO A 194 -18.90 8.03 10.72
C PRO A 194 -20.02 7.33 9.95
N TYR A 195 -20.71 8.02 9.03
CA TYR A 195 -21.73 7.39 8.19
C TYR A 195 -21.12 6.29 7.32
N LEU A 196 -19.96 6.56 6.71
CA LEU A 196 -19.26 5.58 5.88
C LEU A 196 -18.84 4.34 6.71
N ARG A 197 -18.39 4.53 7.96
CA ARG A 197 -18.11 3.40 8.88
C ARG A 197 -19.36 2.58 9.17
N THR A 198 -20.50 3.22 9.44
CA THR A 198 -21.75 2.49 9.72
C THR A 198 -22.21 1.66 8.52
N VAL A 199 -22.12 2.22 7.31
CA VAL A 199 -22.48 1.52 6.08
C VAL A 199 -21.51 0.35 5.80
N LEU A 200 -20.21 0.58 5.90
CA LEU A 200 -19.20 -0.45 5.62
C LEU A 200 -19.19 -1.57 6.67
N THR A 201 -19.54 -1.28 7.92
CA THR A 201 -19.71 -2.30 8.96
C THR A 201 -21.07 -2.99 8.91
N LEU A 202 -21.92 -2.66 7.93
CA LEU A 202 -23.30 -3.16 7.81
C LEU A 202 -24.12 -2.94 9.10
N GLY A 203 -23.82 -1.87 9.84
CA GLY A 203 -24.44 -1.58 11.14
C GLY A 203 -24.02 -2.49 12.30
N THR A 204 -23.14 -3.48 12.06
CA THR A 204 -22.69 -4.42 13.10
C THR A 204 -21.65 -3.83 14.06
N GLY A 205 -21.02 -2.72 13.68
CA GLY A 205 -19.88 -2.14 14.42
C GLY A 205 -18.63 -3.02 14.42
N SER A 206 -18.63 -4.13 13.69
CA SER A 206 -17.51 -5.09 13.62
C SER A 206 -16.70 -4.91 12.34
N MET A 207 -15.42 -5.29 12.39
CA MET A 207 -14.53 -5.32 11.22
C MET A 207 -14.66 -6.61 10.39
N ALA A 208 -15.47 -7.58 10.85
CA ALA A 208 -15.74 -8.84 10.15
C ALA A 208 -16.11 -8.68 8.66
N PRO A 209 -17.03 -7.78 8.24
CA PRO A 209 -17.34 -7.60 6.82
C PRO A 209 -16.12 -7.13 6.02
N ALA A 210 -15.26 -6.29 6.60
CA ALA A 210 -14.06 -5.82 5.92
C ALA A 210 -13.05 -6.94 5.67
N TYR A 211 -12.88 -7.87 6.63
CA TYR A 211 -12.06 -9.06 6.45
C TYR A 211 -12.66 -10.06 5.46
N ALA A 212 -13.99 -10.22 5.43
CA ALA A 212 -14.66 -11.06 4.45
C ALA A 212 -14.45 -10.54 3.01
N VAL A 213 -14.56 -9.23 2.80
CA VAL A 213 -14.28 -8.60 1.50
C VAL A 213 -12.81 -8.72 1.12
N LEU A 214 -11.88 -8.60 2.09
CA LEU A 214 -10.46 -8.85 1.86
C LEU A 214 -10.21 -10.29 1.41
N ALA A 215 -10.82 -11.28 2.06
CA ALA A 215 -10.70 -12.68 1.66
C ALA A 215 -11.21 -12.91 0.23
N ALA A 216 -12.34 -12.29 -0.13
CA ALA A 216 -12.87 -12.33 -1.49
C ALA A 216 -11.93 -11.66 -2.50
N PHE A 217 -11.28 -10.55 -2.14
CA PHE A 217 -10.29 -9.88 -2.97
C PHE A 217 -9.07 -10.76 -3.23
N ILE A 218 -8.51 -11.38 -2.18
CA ILE A 218 -7.37 -12.31 -2.30
C ILE A 218 -7.75 -13.52 -3.15
N ALA A 219 -8.93 -14.11 -2.92
CA ALA A 219 -9.41 -15.24 -3.71
C ALA A 219 -9.59 -14.87 -5.20
N ALA A 220 -10.12 -13.67 -5.49
CA ALA A 220 -10.26 -13.18 -6.85
C ALA A 220 -8.91 -12.88 -7.52
N LEU A 221 -7.92 -12.35 -6.77
CA LEU A 221 -6.55 -12.17 -7.26
C LEU A 221 -5.91 -13.52 -7.59
N ALA A 222 -6.02 -14.50 -6.69
CA ALA A 222 -5.51 -15.85 -6.91
C ALA A 222 -6.20 -16.53 -8.11
N ALA A 223 -7.52 -16.37 -8.24
CA ALA A 223 -8.27 -16.89 -9.37
C ALA A 223 -7.90 -16.23 -10.69
N SER A 224 -7.48 -14.96 -10.67
CA SER A 224 -6.97 -14.28 -11.88
C SER A 224 -5.63 -14.83 -12.39
N LEU A 225 -4.87 -15.53 -11.53
CA LEU A 225 -3.60 -16.16 -11.88
C LEU A 225 -3.78 -17.56 -12.49
N LEU A 226 -4.97 -18.16 -12.38
CA LEU A 226 -5.24 -19.47 -12.96
C LEU A 226 -5.37 -19.37 -14.49
N PRO A 227 -4.72 -20.27 -15.25
CA PRO A 227 -4.91 -20.36 -16.69
C PRO A 227 -6.40 -20.55 -16.98
N HIS A 228 -7.03 -19.58 -17.62
CA HIS A 228 -8.41 -19.75 -18.06
C HIS A 228 -8.42 -20.81 -19.15
N ALA A 229 -8.97 -21.99 -18.86
CA ALA A 229 -9.13 -23.12 -19.78
C ALA A 229 -10.09 -22.84 -20.95
N ALA A 230 -10.33 -21.57 -21.29
CA ALA A 230 -11.28 -21.12 -22.29
C ALA A 230 -10.60 -20.18 -23.29
N ALA A 231 -9.50 -20.61 -23.90
CA ALA A 231 -9.19 -20.15 -25.25
C ALA A 231 -9.91 -21.12 -26.20
N PRO A 232 -10.97 -20.71 -26.92
CA PRO A 232 -11.47 -21.48 -28.03
C PRO A 232 -10.31 -21.67 -29.00
N GLN A 233 -10.02 -22.93 -29.36
CA GLN A 233 -9.05 -23.23 -30.41
C GLN A 233 -9.36 -22.34 -31.62
N PRO A 234 -8.39 -21.63 -32.21
CA PRO A 234 -8.64 -20.83 -33.39
C PRO A 234 -9.19 -21.77 -34.46
N SER A 235 -10.43 -21.51 -34.89
CA SER A 235 -11.08 -22.35 -35.89
C SER A 235 -10.23 -22.34 -37.16
N ARG A 236 -10.08 -23.52 -37.79
CA ARG A 236 -9.22 -23.77 -38.96
C ARG A 236 -9.34 -22.73 -40.09
N SER A 237 -10.42 -21.95 -40.16
CA SER A 237 -10.60 -20.90 -41.16
C SER A 237 -9.63 -19.72 -41.00
N THR A 238 -9.24 -19.37 -39.77
CA THR A 238 -8.28 -18.27 -39.52
C THR A 238 -6.85 -18.63 -39.92
N ILE A 239 -6.50 -19.93 -39.93
CA ILE A 239 -5.19 -20.41 -40.37
C ILE A 239 -5.09 -20.35 -41.91
N MET A 240 -6.18 -20.59 -42.65
CA MET A 240 -6.19 -20.49 -44.11
C MET A 240 -6.04 -19.04 -44.60
N LEU A 241 -6.70 -18.07 -43.95
CA LEU A 241 -6.57 -16.65 -44.31
C LEU A 241 -5.14 -16.11 -44.16
N ARG A 242 -4.36 -16.67 -43.21
CA ARG A 242 -2.96 -16.26 -43.00
C ARG A 242 -2.00 -16.85 -44.03
N ARG A 243 -2.32 -17.99 -44.65
CA ARG A 243 -1.54 -18.58 -45.75
C ARG A 243 -1.79 -17.93 -47.10
N LEU A 244 -2.97 -17.37 -47.32
CA LEU A 244 -3.31 -16.66 -48.56
C LEU A 244 -2.73 -15.25 -48.65
N ARG A 245 -2.18 -14.72 -47.54
CA ARG A 245 -1.62 -13.37 -47.45
C ARG A 245 -0.08 -13.33 -47.45
N ARG A 246 0.59 -14.46 -47.70
CA ARG A 246 2.03 -14.55 -47.91
C ARG A 246 2.32 -14.87 -49.36
#